data_AF-A0A9P9NQJ9-F1
#
_entry.id   AF-A0A9P9NQJ9-F1
#
_cell.length_a   1.000
_cell.length_b   1.000
_cell.length_c   1.000
_cell.angle_alpha   90.00
_cell.angle_beta   90.00
_cell.angle_gamma   90.00
#
_symmetry.space_group_name_H-M   'P 1'
#
loop_
_entity.id
_entity.type
_entity.pdbx_description
1 polymer ?
#
loop_
_entity_poly.entity_id
_entity_poly.type
_entity_poly.pdbx_seq_one_letter_code
_entity_poly.pdbx_strand_id
1 'polypeptide(L)'
;MAEVFGIVTAVLGLLPLCRDGLGMIKDVFDSARTLELAVGRLELQQDRFDEWRDIWRNDEGELDIKFEAYAKANPAAGKRVLRQLALMSQALFDAHALEDKYGIKPSHWPDRESKDLSRFRLREGENLTLETQGLFVERCKMNMSFIKRCKFVFRKKDAVWTSLIDLIKEYNENLATYGPKFDLEKMLKGEFDILRKMQLVELKRRAEAASYEARHTLTDGENVARYLDMSLAAQFSSVVKYERKHAAYKFTMRDFRLDPSYAVSSSGSSTMALLFDYPVRKENRVVLIEWIDNLDRDQERDTRIKTLMLATPKPDRLLLPKCYGMVEDPIARRYGLVLAPPPHIRSNLPQIMPAGAISQKRMPVSLTELLEKRHPAHTEILDLGVRFRLAKKLMEAVNMMHCVGWVHKNIRSNSILFFPAANIPSRGPPGPASGIPQPLGFNNPLFVGLGNARIDDLINDPDPYYPTDHEPIYIDDHGQRLVRITHGNELSTRPKDINLDYYQHPDKRWNPSIRYSRAHDIYSLGCVLLEIGLWEPLHEIVDVEDEDFERVKRGFQSLTLRLDGCAGSIFGGVVRRCLAVSTGRERSEEEGKELSRFVAALAAELDKCWA
;
A
#
# COMPACT_ATOMS: atom_id res chain seq x y z
N MET A 1 -24.87 25.95 22.86
CA MET A 1 -25.65 24.70 22.76
C MET A 1 -26.51 24.69 21.51
N ALA A 2 -27.45 25.63 21.32
CA ALA A 2 -28.31 25.69 20.12
C ALA A 2 -27.54 25.83 18.78
N GLU A 3 -26.49 26.67 18.73
CA GLU A 3 -25.68 26.83 17.51
C GLU A 3 -24.94 25.54 17.12
N VAL A 4 -24.32 24.85 18.09
CA VAL A 4 -23.62 23.57 17.86
C VAL A 4 -24.60 22.50 17.41
N PHE A 5 -25.77 22.41 18.03
CA PHE A 5 -26.82 21.48 17.63
C PHE A 5 -27.28 21.73 16.17
N GLY A 6 -27.44 23.00 15.78
CA GLY A 6 -27.74 23.37 14.40
C GLY A 6 -26.65 22.97 13.41
N ILE A 7 -25.38 23.24 13.74
CA ILE A 7 -24.22 22.83 12.94
C ILE A 7 -24.23 21.31 12.72
N VAL A 8 -24.37 20.53 13.79
CA VAL A 8 -24.38 19.06 13.74
C VAL A 8 -25.53 18.57 12.86
N THR A 9 -26.75 19.01 13.14
CA THR A 9 -27.96 18.64 12.37
C THR A 9 -27.79 18.96 10.88
N ALA A 10 -27.26 20.14 10.55
CA ALA A 10 -27.06 20.56 9.17
C ALA A 10 -25.97 19.74 8.46
N VAL A 11 -24.83 19.49 9.12
CA VAL A 11 -23.74 18.68 8.56
C VAL A 11 -24.23 17.26 8.27
N LEU A 12 -24.92 16.62 9.20
CA LEU A 12 -25.43 15.26 9.02
C LEU A 12 -26.51 15.17 7.95
N GLY A 13 -27.30 16.23 7.78
CA GLY A 13 -28.22 16.36 6.66
C GLY A 13 -27.51 16.49 5.31
N LEU A 14 -26.39 17.23 5.25
CA LEU A 14 -25.64 17.50 4.03
C LEU A 14 -24.65 16.39 3.64
N LEU A 15 -24.09 15.62 4.59
CA LEU A 15 -23.13 14.54 4.32
C LEU A 15 -23.65 13.49 3.31
N PRO A 16 -24.80 12.83 3.54
CA PRO A 16 -25.34 11.87 2.58
C PRO A 16 -25.77 12.55 1.28
N LEU A 17 -26.26 13.79 1.34
CA LEU A 17 -26.61 14.54 0.15
C LEU A 17 -25.41 14.80 -0.73
N CYS A 18 -24.32 15.34 -0.19
CA CYS A 18 -23.11 15.60 -0.97
C CYS A 18 -22.56 14.33 -1.61
N ARG A 19 -22.55 13.21 -0.89
CA ARG A 19 -22.14 11.92 -1.47
C ARG A 19 -23.03 11.51 -2.63
N ASP A 20 -24.35 11.53 -2.44
CA ASP A 20 -25.29 11.15 -3.50
C ASP A 20 -25.26 12.14 -4.68
N GLY A 21 -24.96 13.41 -4.40
CA GLY A 21 -24.74 14.45 -5.40
C GLY A 21 -23.48 14.23 -6.21
N LEU A 22 -22.37 13.83 -5.59
CA LEU A 22 -21.13 13.44 -6.29
C LEU A 22 -21.37 12.27 -7.23
N GLY A 23 -22.05 11.22 -6.75
CA GLY A 23 -22.44 10.08 -7.60
C GLY A 23 -23.35 10.49 -8.76
N MET A 24 -24.35 11.34 -8.49
CA MET A 24 -25.25 11.88 -9.51
C MET A 24 -24.50 12.70 -10.58
N ILE A 25 -23.58 13.58 -10.18
CA ILE A 25 -22.76 14.35 -11.13
C ILE A 25 -21.84 13.42 -11.92
N LYS A 26 -21.23 12.41 -11.29
CA LYS A 26 -20.46 11.38 -11.99
C LYS A 26 -21.31 10.68 -13.07
N ASP A 27 -22.54 10.27 -12.74
CA ASP A 27 -23.45 9.63 -13.69
C ASP A 27 -23.86 10.57 -14.84
N VAL A 28 -23.98 11.89 -14.58
CA VAL A 28 -24.20 12.90 -15.62
C VAL A 28 -23.04 12.93 -16.63
N PHE A 29 -21.79 12.89 -16.18
CA PHE A 29 -20.62 12.83 -17.05
C PHE A 29 -20.50 11.48 -17.78
N ASP A 30 -20.77 10.38 -17.10
CA ASP A 30 -20.68 9.03 -17.66
C ASP A 30 -21.72 8.81 -18.77
N SER A 31 -22.88 9.47 -18.69
CA SER A 31 -23.92 9.41 -19.71
C SER A 31 -23.44 9.86 -21.11
N ALA A 32 -22.42 10.71 -21.19
CA ALA A 32 -21.86 11.20 -22.44
C ALA A 32 -20.96 10.16 -23.14
N ARG A 33 -20.48 9.13 -22.44
CA ARG A 33 -19.56 8.05 -22.90
C ARG A 33 -18.24 8.48 -23.55
N THR A 34 -18.00 9.78 -23.66
CA THR A 34 -16.83 10.39 -24.30
C THR A 34 -15.94 11.13 -23.29
N LEU A 35 -16.39 11.23 -22.03
CA LEU A 35 -15.77 12.01 -20.97
C LEU A 35 -15.11 11.12 -19.91
N GLU A 36 -14.47 10.02 -20.31
CA GLU A 36 -13.93 9.01 -19.37
C GLU A 36 -12.95 9.58 -18.35
N LEU A 37 -12.08 10.52 -18.77
CA LEU A 37 -11.16 11.22 -17.86
C LEU A 37 -11.93 12.02 -16.80
N ALA A 38 -12.97 12.74 -17.19
CA ALA A 38 -13.79 13.53 -16.25
C ALA A 38 -14.52 12.62 -15.26
N VAL A 39 -15.05 11.49 -15.73
CA VAL A 39 -15.65 10.45 -14.87
C VAL A 39 -14.61 9.92 -13.88
N GLY A 40 -13.41 9.57 -14.34
CA GLY A 40 -12.33 9.08 -13.47
C GLY A 40 -11.88 10.10 -12.42
N ARG A 41 -11.83 11.38 -12.79
CA ARG A 41 -11.54 12.47 -11.83
C ARG A 41 -12.63 12.59 -10.78
N LEU A 42 -13.91 12.53 -11.17
CA LEU A 42 -15.03 12.57 -10.24
C LEU A 42 -15.09 11.35 -9.32
N GLU A 43 -14.79 10.14 -9.83
CA GLU A 43 -14.65 8.93 -9.00
C GLU A 43 -13.57 9.12 -7.94
N LEU A 44 -12.41 9.68 -8.30
CA LEU A 44 -11.35 9.97 -7.34
C LEU A 44 -11.83 10.94 -6.24
N GLN A 45 -12.59 11.97 -6.61
CA GLN A 45 -13.16 12.90 -5.64
C GLN A 45 -14.25 12.26 -4.78
N GLN A 46 -15.06 11.38 -5.35
CA GLN A 46 -16.07 10.63 -4.62
C GLN A 46 -15.43 9.75 -3.55
N ASP A 47 -14.37 9.02 -3.88
CA ASP A 47 -13.69 8.14 -2.93
C ASP A 47 -13.04 8.91 -1.78
N ARG A 48 -12.35 10.02 -2.10
CA ARG A 48 -11.78 10.90 -1.06
C ARG A 48 -12.84 11.43 -0.12
N PHE A 49 -14.01 11.78 -0.64
CA PHE A 49 -15.13 12.21 0.18
C PHE A 49 -15.69 11.07 1.02
N ASP A 50 -15.81 9.87 0.46
CA ASP A 50 -16.29 8.68 1.16
C ASP A 50 -15.34 8.29 2.31
N GLU A 51 -14.03 8.32 2.08
CA GLU A 51 -12.99 8.09 3.10
C GLU A 51 -13.04 9.12 4.23
N TRP A 52 -13.13 10.41 3.88
CA TRP A 52 -13.26 11.48 4.87
C TRP A 52 -14.58 11.36 5.65
N ARG A 53 -15.68 10.99 4.97
CA ARG A 53 -16.96 10.78 5.66
C ARG A 53 -16.90 9.62 6.65
N ASP A 54 -16.18 8.56 6.32
CA ASP A 54 -16.07 7.36 7.16
C ASP A 54 -15.38 7.64 8.50
N ILE A 55 -14.58 8.73 8.64
CA ILE A 55 -14.00 9.12 9.94
C ILE A 55 -15.07 9.47 10.98
N TRP A 56 -16.24 9.91 10.52
CA TRP A 56 -17.35 10.35 11.38
C TRP A 56 -18.29 9.21 11.77
N ARG A 57 -18.12 8.01 11.20
CA ARG A 57 -18.92 6.83 11.54
C ARG A 57 -18.38 6.15 12.79
N ASN A 58 -19.27 5.64 13.62
CA ASN A 58 -18.87 4.71 14.69
C ASN A 58 -18.59 3.30 14.11
N ASP A 59 -18.16 2.37 14.96
CA ASP A 59 -17.83 1.00 14.53
C ASP A 59 -19.05 0.21 14.04
N GLU A 60 -20.26 0.64 14.42
CA GLU A 60 -21.56 0.09 13.98
C GLU A 60 -22.07 0.76 12.69
N GLY A 61 -21.32 1.74 12.15
CA GLY A 61 -21.66 2.48 10.94
C GLY A 61 -22.69 3.60 11.14
N GLU A 62 -23.17 3.81 12.36
CA GLU A 62 -24.04 4.93 12.73
C GLU A 62 -23.29 6.25 12.57
N LEU A 63 -24.02 7.25 12.07
CA LEU A 63 -23.54 8.62 11.97
C LEU A 63 -23.51 9.24 13.38
N ASP A 64 -22.97 10.45 13.48
CA ASP A 64 -23.35 11.44 14.50
C ASP A 64 -22.41 11.57 15.71
N ILE A 65 -22.16 10.51 16.50
CA ILE A 65 -21.51 10.68 17.82
C ILE A 65 -20.11 11.32 17.75
N LYS A 66 -19.28 10.91 16.78
CA LYS A 66 -17.91 11.44 16.63
C LYS A 66 -17.90 12.89 16.14
N PHE A 67 -18.74 13.23 15.17
CA PHE A 67 -18.82 14.59 14.65
C PHE A 67 -19.43 15.54 15.69
N GLU A 68 -20.46 15.09 16.41
CA GLU A 68 -21.07 15.87 17.49
C GLU A 68 -20.02 16.19 18.57
N ALA A 69 -19.24 15.19 19.01
CA ALA A 69 -18.14 15.40 19.95
C ALA A 69 -17.08 16.39 19.41
N TYR A 70 -16.69 16.25 18.14
CA TYR A 70 -15.75 17.15 17.47
C TYR A 70 -16.26 18.60 17.39
N ALA A 71 -17.52 18.78 16.99
CA ALA A 71 -18.15 20.10 16.89
C ALA A 71 -18.39 20.74 18.26
N LYS A 72 -18.68 19.95 19.29
CA LYS A 72 -18.74 20.42 20.69
C LYS A 72 -17.37 20.88 21.19
N ALA A 73 -16.32 20.13 20.90
CA ALA A 73 -14.96 20.46 21.30
C ALA A 73 -14.39 21.67 20.53
N ASN A 74 -14.73 21.81 19.24
CA ASN A 74 -14.30 22.90 18.38
C ASN A 74 -15.43 23.39 17.45
N PRO A 75 -16.32 24.28 17.95
CA PRO A 75 -17.44 24.80 17.16
C PRO A 75 -17.01 25.54 15.90
N ALA A 76 -15.86 26.21 15.92
CA ALA A 76 -15.32 26.93 14.77
C ALA A 76 -14.94 25.97 13.64
N ALA A 77 -14.31 24.83 13.96
CA ALA A 77 -14.02 23.80 12.98
C ALA A 77 -15.29 23.13 12.45
N GLY A 78 -16.27 22.85 13.31
CA GLY A 78 -17.59 22.35 12.89
C GLY A 78 -18.28 23.29 11.89
N LYS A 79 -18.21 24.61 12.13
CA LYS A 79 -18.72 25.64 11.23
C LYS A 79 -18.01 25.66 9.87
N ARG A 80 -16.68 25.45 9.86
CA ARG A 80 -15.91 25.33 8.60
C ARG A 80 -16.32 24.09 7.80
N VAL A 81 -16.54 22.95 8.46
CA VAL A 81 -17.07 21.74 7.81
C VAL A 81 -18.44 22.01 7.19
N LEU A 82 -19.37 22.61 7.96
CA LEU A 82 -20.69 23.00 7.45
C LEU A 82 -20.58 23.91 6.21
N ARG A 83 -19.70 24.92 6.26
CA ARG A 83 -19.47 25.83 5.13
C ARG A 83 -18.99 25.07 3.90
N GLN A 84 -18.01 24.18 4.02
CA GLN A 84 -17.48 23.43 2.88
C GLN A 84 -18.55 22.51 2.27
N LEU A 85 -19.34 21.81 3.11
CA LEU A 85 -20.45 20.98 2.62
C LEU A 85 -21.54 21.82 1.95
N ALA A 86 -21.81 23.03 2.43
CA ALA A 86 -22.76 23.94 1.82
C ALA A 86 -22.28 24.46 0.45
N LEU A 87 -20.99 24.83 0.34
CA LEU A 87 -20.37 25.22 -0.93
C LEU A 87 -20.39 24.08 -1.96
N MET A 88 -20.04 22.86 -1.52
CA MET A 88 -20.14 21.66 -2.35
C MET A 88 -21.58 21.38 -2.77
N SER A 89 -22.54 21.48 -1.85
CA SER A 89 -23.97 21.32 -2.16
C SER A 89 -24.46 22.34 -3.20
N GLN A 90 -23.98 23.58 -3.15
CA GLN A 90 -24.29 24.58 -4.19
C GLN A 90 -23.73 24.18 -5.55
N ALA A 91 -22.49 23.69 -5.59
CA ALA A 91 -21.88 23.23 -6.83
C ALA A 91 -22.60 22.00 -7.43
N LEU A 92 -23.11 21.10 -6.58
CA LEU A 92 -23.76 19.85 -7.00
C LEU A 92 -25.25 20.03 -7.35
N PHE A 93 -25.95 20.97 -6.71
CA PHE A 93 -27.42 21.04 -6.76
C PHE A 93 -28.00 22.34 -7.33
N ASP A 94 -27.19 23.32 -7.72
CA ASP A 94 -27.69 24.52 -8.43
C ASP A 94 -27.83 24.20 -9.93
N ALA A 95 -29.03 23.79 -10.35
CA ALA A 95 -29.31 23.40 -11.74
C ALA A 95 -29.08 24.54 -12.74
N HIS A 96 -29.34 25.78 -12.34
CA HIS A 96 -29.06 26.95 -13.18
C HIS A 96 -27.55 27.16 -13.33
N ALA A 97 -26.77 27.02 -12.25
CA ALA A 97 -25.32 27.09 -12.34
C ALA A 97 -24.71 25.96 -13.19
N LEU A 98 -25.27 24.75 -13.17
CA LEU A 98 -24.85 23.65 -14.06
C LEU A 98 -24.93 24.08 -15.53
N GLU A 99 -26.03 24.71 -15.96
CA GLU A 99 -26.17 25.24 -17.32
C GLU A 99 -25.31 26.49 -17.55
N ASP A 100 -25.54 27.54 -16.77
CA ASP A 100 -25.03 28.89 -17.02
C ASP A 100 -23.53 29.00 -16.80
N LYS A 101 -23.00 28.33 -15.76
CA LYS A 101 -21.58 28.37 -15.44
C LYS A 101 -20.85 27.24 -16.14
N TYR A 102 -21.30 26.00 -15.96
CA TYR A 102 -20.55 24.81 -16.37
C TYR A 102 -20.91 24.25 -17.76
N GLY A 103 -22.00 24.74 -18.39
CA GLY A 103 -22.38 24.29 -19.72
C GLY A 103 -23.02 22.90 -19.77
N ILE A 104 -23.49 22.42 -18.62
CA ILE A 104 -24.15 21.13 -18.40
C ILE A 104 -25.66 21.38 -18.42
N LYS A 105 -26.28 21.25 -19.60
CA LYS A 105 -27.67 21.67 -19.81
C LYS A 105 -28.63 20.48 -19.82
N PRO A 106 -29.78 20.55 -19.12
CA PRO A 106 -30.86 19.59 -19.32
C PRO A 106 -31.38 19.57 -20.77
N SER A 107 -31.50 18.39 -21.38
CA SER A 107 -32.07 18.21 -22.71
C SER A 107 -33.57 18.54 -22.73
N HIS A 108 -34.25 18.28 -21.62
CA HIS A 108 -35.66 18.62 -21.38
C HIS A 108 -35.83 18.95 -19.90
N TRP A 109 -36.58 20.00 -19.60
CA TRP A 109 -36.93 20.40 -18.24
C TRP A 109 -38.22 19.68 -17.83
N PRO A 110 -38.22 18.87 -16.75
CA PRO A 110 -39.45 18.36 -16.16
C PRO A 110 -40.41 19.50 -15.78
N ASP A 111 -41.73 19.25 -15.77
CA ASP A 111 -42.77 20.25 -15.46
C ASP A 111 -42.60 20.94 -14.09
N ARG A 112 -41.85 20.33 -13.16
CA ARG A 112 -41.47 20.95 -11.88
C ARG A 112 -40.08 21.57 -11.98
N GLU A 113 -39.99 22.88 -11.79
CA GLU A 113 -38.72 23.61 -11.77
C GLU A 113 -37.84 23.27 -10.56
N SER A 114 -36.52 23.40 -10.74
CA SER A 114 -35.55 23.36 -9.65
C SER A 114 -35.79 24.50 -8.66
N LYS A 115 -35.53 24.26 -7.37
CA LYS A 115 -35.57 25.29 -6.35
C LYS A 115 -34.35 26.19 -6.46
N ASP A 116 -34.59 27.49 -6.40
CA ASP A 116 -33.53 28.49 -6.40
C ASP A 116 -32.62 28.35 -5.16
N LEU A 117 -31.31 28.29 -5.37
CA LEU A 117 -30.31 28.28 -4.30
C LEU A 117 -29.58 29.62 -4.16
N SER A 118 -29.89 30.63 -4.99
CA SER A 118 -29.19 31.92 -5.06
C SER A 118 -29.11 32.64 -3.72
N ARG A 119 -30.19 32.62 -2.94
CA ARG A 119 -30.28 33.25 -1.60
C ARG A 119 -29.38 32.62 -0.54
N PHE A 120 -28.79 31.46 -0.82
CA PHE A 120 -27.87 30.79 0.10
C PHE A 120 -26.41 30.91 -0.34
N ARG A 121 -26.13 31.54 -1.51
CA ARG A 121 -24.76 31.70 -2.02
C ARG A 121 -23.87 32.33 -0.97
N LEU A 122 -22.80 31.63 -0.61
CA LEU A 122 -21.91 32.05 0.45
C LEU A 122 -20.74 32.82 -0.16
N ARG A 123 -20.54 34.07 0.26
CA ARG A 123 -19.32 34.83 -0.05
C ARG A 123 -18.16 34.38 0.83
N GLU A 124 -16.98 34.94 0.61
CA GLU A 124 -15.81 34.66 1.43
C GLU A 124 -16.10 35.01 2.91
N GLY A 125 -15.84 34.05 3.81
CA GLY A 125 -16.10 34.20 5.25
C GLY A 125 -17.56 34.02 5.72
N GLU A 126 -18.55 34.01 4.82
CA GLU A 126 -19.97 33.86 5.20
C GLU A 126 -20.34 32.42 5.62
N ASN A 127 -21.45 32.22 6.32
CA ASN A 127 -21.92 30.88 6.72
C ASN A 127 -23.45 30.81 6.65
N LEU A 128 -23.98 29.59 6.53
CA LEU A 128 -25.42 29.37 6.71
C LEU A 128 -25.83 29.74 8.14
N THR A 129 -26.86 30.57 8.26
CA THR A 129 -27.45 30.90 9.56
C THR A 129 -28.28 29.74 10.10
N LEU A 130 -28.47 29.66 11.42
CA LEU A 130 -29.27 28.60 12.05
C LEU A 130 -30.68 28.48 11.44
N GLU A 131 -31.30 29.61 11.11
CA GLU A 131 -32.63 29.68 10.51
C GLU A 131 -32.68 29.20 9.05
N THR A 132 -31.57 29.32 8.31
CA THR A 132 -31.51 28.99 6.89
C THR A 132 -31.02 27.57 6.61
N GLN A 133 -30.35 26.93 7.57
CA GLN A 133 -29.78 25.58 7.45
C GLN A 133 -30.81 24.53 7.01
N GLY A 134 -31.93 24.38 7.73
CA GLY A 134 -32.93 23.36 7.44
C GLY A 134 -33.55 23.53 6.04
N LEU A 135 -33.90 24.77 5.70
CA LEU A 135 -34.48 25.12 4.41
C LEU A 135 -33.51 24.96 3.24
N PHE A 136 -32.21 25.17 3.47
CA PHE A 136 -31.16 24.90 2.49
C PHE A 136 -31.04 23.39 2.20
N VAL A 137 -30.98 22.55 3.24
CA VAL A 137 -30.93 21.08 3.13
C VAL A 137 -32.14 20.55 2.37
N GLU A 138 -33.34 21.05 2.68
CA GLU A 138 -34.58 20.68 2.00
C GLU A 138 -34.55 21.01 0.50
N ARG A 139 -34.11 22.22 0.14
CA ARG A 139 -33.98 22.61 -1.28
C ARG A 139 -32.94 21.79 -2.02
N CYS A 140 -31.81 21.45 -1.39
CA CYS A 140 -30.82 20.55 -1.98
C CYS A 140 -31.42 19.17 -2.29
N LYS A 141 -32.23 18.60 -1.37
CA LYS A 141 -32.96 17.34 -1.59
C LYS A 141 -33.91 17.40 -2.79
N MET A 142 -34.68 18.48 -2.88
CA MET A 142 -35.60 18.71 -4.01
C MET A 142 -34.83 18.82 -5.33
N ASN A 143 -33.73 19.59 -5.36
CA ASN A 143 -32.91 19.77 -6.55
C ASN A 143 -32.21 18.48 -6.97
N MET A 144 -31.70 17.69 -6.04
CA MET A 144 -31.14 16.37 -6.36
C MET A 144 -32.20 15.48 -7.03
N SER A 145 -33.42 15.46 -6.49
CA SER A 145 -34.53 14.69 -7.08
C SER A 145 -34.92 15.19 -8.48
N PHE A 146 -34.81 16.49 -8.71
CA PHE A 146 -35.02 17.14 -10.01
C PHE A 146 -33.92 16.76 -11.01
N ILE A 147 -32.64 16.91 -10.64
CA ILE A 147 -31.48 16.63 -11.49
C ILE A 147 -31.44 15.14 -11.90
N LYS A 148 -31.74 14.22 -10.98
CA LYS A 148 -31.84 12.77 -11.27
C LYS A 148 -32.86 12.41 -12.36
N ARG A 149 -33.84 13.29 -12.65
CA ARG A 149 -34.84 13.10 -13.71
C ARG A 149 -34.45 13.76 -15.03
N CYS A 150 -33.40 14.58 -15.03
CA CYS A 150 -32.94 15.28 -16.21
C CYS A 150 -31.93 14.42 -16.98
N LYS A 151 -32.01 14.46 -18.31
CA LYS A 151 -30.92 14.04 -19.19
C LYS A 151 -30.09 15.27 -19.53
N PHE A 152 -28.78 15.18 -19.56
CA PHE A 152 -27.91 16.34 -19.76
C PHE A 152 -27.13 16.28 -21.08
N VAL A 153 -26.82 17.46 -21.61
CA VAL A 153 -25.99 17.65 -22.79
C VAL A 153 -24.93 18.71 -22.47
N PHE A 154 -23.70 18.46 -22.90
CA PHE A 154 -22.55 19.34 -22.72
C PHE A 154 -22.46 20.29 -23.91
N ARG A 155 -22.68 21.60 -23.70
CA ARG A 155 -22.83 22.59 -24.79
C ARG A 155 -21.67 23.57 -24.97
N LYS A 156 -20.74 23.63 -24.00
CA LYS A 156 -19.57 24.54 -24.01
C LYS A 156 -18.28 23.82 -24.46
N LYS A 157 -17.11 24.41 -24.22
CA LYS A 157 -15.79 23.76 -24.39
C LYS A 157 -15.41 23.00 -23.12
N ASP A 158 -14.56 21.98 -23.27
CA ASP A 158 -14.02 21.13 -22.19
C ASP A 158 -13.61 21.90 -20.92
N ALA A 159 -12.86 22.98 -21.10
CA ALA A 159 -12.35 23.82 -20.01
C ALA A 159 -13.45 24.36 -19.06
N VAL A 160 -14.71 24.42 -19.49
CA VAL A 160 -15.77 25.04 -18.72
C VAL A 160 -16.38 24.08 -17.69
N TRP A 161 -16.71 22.85 -18.06
CA TRP A 161 -17.22 21.87 -17.09
C TRP A 161 -16.12 21.23 -16.26
N THR A 162 -14.86 21.19 -16.73
CA THR A 162 -13.73 20.77 -15.89
C THR A 162 -13.57 21.66 -14.66
N SER A 163 -13.94 22.94 -14.76
CA SER A 163 -13.92 23.86 -13.60
C SER A 163 -14.88 23.44 -12.48
N LEU A 164 -15.95 22.67 -12.76
CA LEU A 164 -16.79 22.09 -11.71
C LEU A 164 -16.03 21.00 -10.94
N ILE A 165 -15.30 20.15 -11.65
CA ILE A 165 -14.49 19.07 -11.07
C ILE A 165 -13.35 19.66 -10.23
N ASP A 166 -12.70 20.70 -10.74
CA ASP A 166 -11.64 21.42 -10.03
C ASP A 166 -12.18 22.05 -8.73
N LEU A 167 -13.39 22.63 -8.77
CA LEU A 167 -14.05 23.19 -7.58
C LEU A 167 -14.42 22.11 -6.55
N ILE A 168 -14.94 20.96 -7.01
CA ILE A 168 -15.23 19.80 -6.13
C ILE A 168 -13.94 19.29 -5.48
N LYS A 169 -12.84 19.18 -6.25
CA LYS A 169 -11.52 18.82 -5.74
C LYS A 169 -11.06 19.77 -4.65
N GLU A 170 -11.15 21.08 -4.88
CA GLU A 170 -10.79 22.10 -3.88
C GLU A 170 -11.58 21.94 -2.58
N TYR A 171 -12.90 21.72 -2.67
CA TYR A 171 -13.72 21.50 -1.49
C TYR A 171 -13.37 20.22 -0.73
N ASN A 172 -13.07 19.13 -1.44
CA ASN A 172 -12.60 17.89 -0.82
C ASN A 172 -11.23 18.04 -0.16
N GLU A 173 -10.28 18.72 -0.82
CA GLU A 173 -8.96 19.01 -0.25
C GLU A 173 -9.09 19.84 1.03
N ASN A 174 -9.99 20.82 1.05
CA ASN A 174 -10.32 21.58 2.25
C ASN A 174 -10.95 20.70 3.36
N LEU A 175 -11.92 19.85 3.01
CA LEU A 175 -12.56 18.93 3.96
C LEU A 175 -11.55 17.95 4.58
N ALA A 176 -10.60 17.44 3.79
CA ALA A 176 -9.56 16.53 4.26
C ALA A 176 -8.62 17.14 5.33
N THR A 177 -8.70 18.45 5.58
CA THR A 177 -7.99 19.13 6.68
C THR A 177 -8.79 19.19 7.99
N TYR A 178 -10.08 18.85 7.96
CA TYR A 178 -10.98 18.92 9.11
C TYR A 178 -11.33 17.54 9.64
N GLY A 179 -10.81 17.23 10.82
CA GLY A 179 -11.03 15.96 11.50
C GLY A 179 -10.09 15.80 12.68
N PRO A 180 -10.30 14.83 13.57
CA PRO A 180 -9.29 14.45 14.54
C PRO A 180 -8.00 14.04 13.81
N LYS A 181 -6.85 14.57 14.25
CA LYS A 181 -5.56 14.40 13.56
C LYS A 181 -5.23 12.93 13.25
N PHE A 182 -5.44 12.04 14.21
CA PHE A 182 -5.17 10.61 14.04
C PHE A 182 -6.09 9.93 13.03
N ASP A 183 -7.38 10.28 13.01
CA ASP A 183 -8.32 9.72 12.04
C ASP A 183 -8.02 10.20 10.61
N LEU A 184 -7.59 11.47 10.47
CA LEU A 184 -7.08 11.97 9.19
C LEU A 184 -5.82 11.22 8.75
N GLU A 185 -4.83 11.03 9.62
CA GLU A 185 -3.62 10.25 9.31
C GLU A 185 -3.98 8.81 8.89
N LYS A 186 -4.86 8.14 9.64
CA LYS A 186 -5.36 6.79 9.32
C LYS A 186 -6.05 6.76 7.95
N MET A 187 -6.91 7.73 7.66
CA MET A 187 -7.57 7.88 6.36
C MET A 187 -6.52 7.97 5.24
N LEU A 188 -5.52 8.84 5.40
CA LEU A 188 -4.44 9.01 4.42
C LEU A 188 -3.63 7.71 4.19
N LYS A 189 -3.40 6.90 5.23
CA LYS A 189 -2.73 5.59 5.07
C LYS A 189 -3.60 4.55 4.36
N GLY A 190 -4.92 4.71 4.41
CA GLY A 190 -5.90 3.78 3.85
C GLY A 190 -6.31 4.09 2.41
N GLU A 191 -5.90 5.22 1.84
CA GLU A 191 -6.44 5.74 0.56
C GLU A 191 -6.29 4.80 -0.64
N PHE A 192 -5.32 3.88 -0.59
CA PHE A 192 -5.03 2.95 -1.67
C PHE A 192 -5.85 1.65 -1.61
N ASP A 193 -6.55 1.37 -0.49
CA ASP A 193 -7.27 0.10 -0.29
C ASP A 193 -8.33 -0.13 -1.37
N ILE A 194 -8.91 0.95 -1.89
CA ILE A 194 -9.92 0.85 -2.94
C ILE A 194 -9.39 0.20 -4.24
N LEU A 195 -8.09 0.33 -4.53
CA LEU A 195 -7.46 -0.29 -5.70
C LEU A 195 -7.58 -1.83 -5.69
N ARG A 196 -7.66 -2.43 -4.50
CA ARG A 196 -7.80 -3.88 -4.33
C ARG A 196 -9.06 -4.40 -5.00
N LYS A 197 -10.15 -3.61 -4.98
CA LYS A 197 -11.48 -4.02 -5.45
C LYS A 197 -11.74 -3.66 -6.90
N MET A 198 -11.00 -2.70 -7.45
CA MET A 198 -11.20 -2.21 -8.81
C MET A 198 -10.91 -3.26 -9.88
N GLN A 199 -11.77 -3.30 -10.90
CA GLN A 199 -11.57 -4.03 -12.13
C GLN A 199 -10.59 -3.33 -13.06
N LEU A 200 -10.15 -4.02 -14.11
CA LEU A 200 -9.15 -3.51 -15.04
C LEU A 200 -9.49 -2.14 -15.65
N VAL A 201 -10.75 -1.92 -16.04
CA VAL A 201 -11.19 -0.65 -16.63
C VAL A 201 -11.12 0.48 -15.61
N GLU A 202 -11.57 0.22 -14.38
CA GLU A 202 -11.53 1.17 -13.27
C GLU A 202 -10.08 1.51 -12.88
N LEU A 203 -9.19 0.51 -12.83
CA LEU A 203 -7.76 0.73 -12.55
C LEU A 203 -7.09 1.62 -13.60
N LYS A 204 -7.39 1.41 -14.89
CA LYS A 204 -6.84 2.26 -15.98
C LYS A 204 -7.36 3.69 -15.88
N ARG A 205 -8.67 3.83 -15.69
CA ARG A 205 -9.32 5.13 -15.51
C ARG A 205 -8.78 5.86 -14.28
N ARG A 206 -8.58 5.15 -13.16
CA ARG A 206 -7.95 5.65 -11.93
C ARG A 206 -6.52 6.13 -12.17
N ALA A 207 -5.72 5.33 -12.86
CA ALA A 207 -4.35 5.67 -13.20
C ALA A 207 -4.25 6.96 -14.02
N GLU A 208 -5.12 7.10 -15.03
CA GLU A 208 -5.18 8.28 -15.90
C GLU A 208 -5.63 9.53 -15.13
N ALA A 209 -6.72 9.44 -14.37
CA ALA A 209 -7.24 10.54 -13.56
C ALA A 209 -6.20 11.01 -12.53
N ALA A 210 -5.57 10.10 -11.81
CA ALA A 210 -4.53 10.46 -10.83
C ALA A 210 -3.29 11.07 -11.52
N SER A 211 -2.90 10.59 -12.71
CA SER A 211 -1.81 11.20 -13.47
C SER A 211 -2.15 12.61 -13.94
N TYR A 212 -3.42 12.86 -14.31
CA TYR A 212 -3.90 14.19 -14.66
C TYR A 212 -3.79 15.12 -13.45
N GLU A 213 -4.30 14.72 -12.29
CA GLU A 213 -4.26 15.57 -11.09
C GLU A 213 -2.84 15.88 -10.62
N ALA A 214 -1.92 14.91 -10.72
CA ALA A 214 -0.50 15.12 -10.41
C ALA A 214 0.15 16.21 -11.29
N ARG A 215 -0.25 16.30 -12.58
CA ARG A 215 0.31 17.29 -13.52
C ARG A 215 -0.31 18.68 -13.38
N HIS A 216 -1.53 18.78 -12.89
CA HIS A 216 -2.32 20.02 -12.88
C HIS A 216 -2.51 20.62 -11.48
N THR A 217 -2.02 19.98 -10.42
CA THR A 217 -1.96 20.54 -9.06
C THR A 217 -0.69 21.38 -8.91
N LEU A 218 -0.82 22.71 -8.80
CA LEU A 218 0.30 23.66 -8.88
C LEU A 218 0.99 23.98 -7.54
N THR A 219 0.34 23.73 -6.40
CA THR A 219 0.68 24.40 -5.12
C THR A 219 0.99 23.48 -3.94
N ASP A 220 0.92 22.15 -4.10
CA ASP A 220 1.09 21.21 -2.98
C ASP A 220 1.91 19.97 -3.37
N GLY A 221 3.17 19.94 -2.93
CA GLY A 221 4.10 18.85 -3.23
C GLY A 221 3.69 17.50 -2.63
N GLU A 222 2.99 17.49 -1.49
CA GLU A 222 2.54 16.25 -0.85
C GLU A 222 1.35 15.65 -1.60
N ASN A 223 0.37 16.47 -1.97
CA ASN A 223 -0.76 16.02 -2.77
C ASN A 223 -0.32 15.57 -4.17
N VAL A 224 0.61 16.26 -4.81
CA VAL A 224 1.20 15.83 -6.10
C VAL A 224 1.86 14.46 -5.94
N ALA A 225 2.67 14.24 -4.90
CA ALA A 225 3.30 12.95 -4.64
C ALA A 225 2.27 11.83 -4.42
N ARG A 226 1.19 12.09 -3.68
CA ARG A 226 0.10 11.12 -3.48
C ARG A 226 -0.62 10.77 -4.76
N TYR A 227 -0.88 11.75 -5.64
CA TYR A 227 -1.46 11.48 -6.95
C TYR A 227 -0.55 10.64 -7.85
N LEU A 228 0.76 10.91 -7.83
CA LEU A 228 1.74 10.08 -8.54
C LEU A 228 1.77 8.65 -7.99
N ASP A 229 1.79 8.48 -6.67
CA ASP A 229 1.70 7.17 -6.02
C ASP A 229 0.40 6.45 -6.43
N MET A 230 -0.75 7.12 -6.42
CA MET A 230 -2.04 6.54 -6.81
C MET A 230 -2.06 6.10 -8.28
N SER A 231 -1.50 6.91 -9.17
CA SER A 231 -1.40 6.57 -10.59
C SER A 231 -0.53 5.33 -10.80
N LEU A 232 0.67 5.31 -10.21
CA LEU A 232 1.61 4.20 -10.33
C LEU A 232 1.08 2.93 -9.64
N ALA A 233 0.42 3.05 -8.49
CA ALA A 233 -0.19 1.94 -7.78
C ALA A 233 -1.34 1.32 -8.60
N ALA A 234 -2.20 2.13 -9.22
CA ALA A 234 -3.27 1.64 -10.08
C ALA A 234 -2.73 0.96 -11.34
N GLN A 235 -1.67 1.52 -11.97
CA GLN A 235 -0.98 0.86 -13.09
C GLN A 235 -0.38 -0.48 -12.67
N PHE A 236 0.33 -0.52 -11.54
CA PHE A 236 0.93 -1.74 -11.03
C PHE A 236 -0.14 -2.80 -10.70
N SER A 237 -1.20 -2.41 -9.98
CA SER A 237 -2.35 -3.27 -9.65
C SER A 237 -3.00 -3.87 -10.90
N SER A 238 -3.12 -3.09 -11.99
CA SER A 238 -3.68 -3.58 -13.26
C SER A 238 -2.88 -4.75 -13.85
N VAL A 239 -1.56 -4.72 -13.71
CA VAL A 239 -0.65 -5.77 -14.21
C VAL A 239 -0.62 -6.98 -13.29
N VAL A 240 -0.60 -6.74 -11.97
CA VAL A 240 -0.64 -7.79 -10.96
C VAL A 240 -1.90 -8.62 -11.14
N LYS A 241 -3.06 -7.97 -11.20
CA LYS A 241 -4.37 -8.64 -11.20
C LYS A 241 -4.79 -9.16 -12.58
N TYR A 242 -4.54 -8.43 -13.66
CA TYR A 242 -5.17 -8.70 -14.96
C TYR A 242 -4.20 -8.81 -16.14
N GLU A 243 -3.45 -7.76 -16.46
CA GLU A 243 -2.77 -7.62 -17.76
C GLU A 243 -1.27 -7.91 -17.69
N ARG A 244 -0.78 -8.90 -18.44
CA ARG A 244 0.66 -9.17 -18.57
C ARG A 244 1.12 -8.95 -20.01
N LYS A 245 1.06 -7.70 -20.47
CA LYS A 245 1.21 -7.29 -21.89
C LYS A 245 2.60 -7.48 -22.49
N HIS A 246 3.65 -7.50 -21.67
CA HIS A 246 5.02 -7.56 -22.15
C HIS A 246 5.53 -9.01 -22.16
N ALA A 247 6.47 -9.32 -23.05
CA ALA A 247 7.26 -10.54 -22.93
C ALA A 247 8.33 -10.32 -21.86
N ALA A 248 8.52 -11.30 -20.96
CA ALA A 248 9.59 -11.24 -19.99
C ALA A 248 10.91 -11.39 -20.76
N TYR A 249 11.82 -10.44 -20.61
CA TYR A 249 13.14 -10.58 -21.21
C TYR A 249 13.86 -11.76 -20.54
N LYS A 250 14.32 -12.73 -21.32
CA LYS A 250 15.06 -13.91 -20.83
C LYS A 250 16.54 -13.71 -21.17
N PHE A 251 17.34 -13.47 -20.15
CA PHE A 251 18.79 -13.44 -20.24
C PHE A 251 19.35 -14.87 -20.20
N THR A 252 20.59 -15.01 -20.64
CA THR A 252 21.40 -16.21 -20.55
C THR A 252 22.53 -15.99 -19.54
N MET A 253 23.11 -17.07 -19.01
CA MET A 253 24.28 -16.96 -18.11
C MET A 253 25.48 -16.25 -18.75
N ARG A 254 25.56 -16.17 -20.10
CA ARG A 254 26.64 -15.48 -20.82
C ARG A 254 26.51 -13.95 -20.80
N ASP A 255 25.31 -13.45 -20.52
CA ASP A 255 25.06 -12.01 -20.43
C ASP A 255 25.61 -11.41 -19.13
N PHE A 256 26.07 -12.25 -18.20
CA PHE A 256 26.54 -11.86 -16.88
C PHE A 256 27.99 -12.23 -16.64
N ARG A 257 28.68 -11.38 -15.88
CA ARG A 257 29.84 -11.80 -15.09
C ARG A 257 29.42 -11.98 -13.64
N LEU A 258 29.51 -13.22 -13.19
CA LEU A 258 29.28 -13.68 -11.82
C LEU A 258 30.61 -14.04 -11.17
N ASP A 259 30.71 -13.86 -9.86
CA ASP A 259 31.86 -14.24 -9.05
C ASP A 259 31.36 -14.70 -7.68
N PRO A 260 31.92 -15.74 -7.06
CA PRO A 260 31.53 -16.17 -5.70
C PRO A 260 31.60 -15.04 -4.66
N SER A 261 32.52 -14.08 -4.82
CA SER A 261 32.62 -12.90 -3.94
C SER A 261 31.44 -11.93 -4.06
N TYR A 262 30.57 -12.11 -5.05
CA TYR A 262 29.36 -11.31 -5.25
C TYR A 262 28.11 -11.94 -4.64
N ALA A 263 28.23 -13.11 -3.99
CA ALA A 263 27.16 -13.68 -3.21
C ALA A 263 26.78 -12.77 -2.05
N VAL A 264 25.48 -12.58 -1.82
CA VAL A 264 24.98 -11.85 -0.65
C VAL A 264 24.93 -12.84 0.51
N SER A 265 25.92 -12.73 1.41
CA SER A 265 26.28 -13.73 2.44
C SER A 265 25.12 -14.26 3.28
N SER A 266 24.10 -13.45 3.56
CA SER A 266 22.95 -13.81 4.41
C SER A 266 21.66 -14.15 3.66
N SER A 267 21.59 -13.89 2.35
CA SER A 267 20.37 -14.15 1.59
C SER A 267 20.25 -15.62 1.17
N GLY A 268 21.35 -16.38 1.13
CA GLY A 268 21.40 -17.78 0.66
C GLY A 268 21.10 -17.97 -0.84
N SER A 269 20.32 -17.07 -1.43
CA SER A 269 19.76 -17.15 -2.78
C SER A 269 19.95 -15.87 -3.59
N SER A 270 20.68 -14.87 -3.12
CA SER A 270 20.93 -13.63 -3.88
C SER A 270 22.39 -13.42 -4.24
N THR A 271 22.65 -12.84 -5.41
CA THR A 271 24.01 -12.53 -5.90
C THR A 271 24.01 -11.26 -6.73
N MET A 272 25.01 -10.41 -6.53
CA MET A 272 25.27 -9.28 -7.41
C MET A 272 25.92 -9.77 -8.72
N ALA A 273 25.60 -9.15 -9.84
CA ALA A 273 26.21 -9.49 -11.12
C ALA A 273 26.46 -8.26 -11.98
N LEU A 274 27.44 -8.36 -12.88
CA LEU A 274 27.62 -7.39 -13.95
C LEU A 274 26.89 -7.90 -15.19
N LEU A 275 25.82 -7.21 -15.58
CA LEU A 275 25.09 -7.44 -16.82
C LEU A 275 25.73 -6.63 -17.96
N PHE A 276 26.09 -7.31 -19.04
CA PHE A 276 26.70 -6.71 -20.22
C PHE A 276 25.66 -6.17 -21.20
N ASP A 277 26.06 -5.16 -21.98
CA ASP A 277 25.32 -4.65 -23.14
C ASP A 277 23.84 -4.32 -22.89
N TYR A 278 23.52 -3.72 -21.73
CA TYR A 278 22.17 -3.41 -21.30
C TYR A 278 22.03 -2.00 -20.69
N PRO A 279 21.02 -1.19 -21.09
CA PRO A 279 19.92 -1.52 -21.99
C PRO A 279 20.32 -1.46 -23.46
N VAL A 280 21.52 -0.94 -23.76
CA VAL A 280 22.06 -0.78 -25.10
C VAL A 280 23.46 -1.36 -25.16
N ARG A 281 23.91 -1.71 -26.37
CA ARG A 281 25.26 -2.24 -26.61
C ARG A 281 26.34 -1.29 -26.07
N LYS A 282 27.38 -1.87 -25.49
CA LYS A 282 28.53 -1.22 -24.86
C LYS A 282 28.23 -0.50 -23.53
N GLU A 283 27.01 -0.57 -23.03
CA GLU A 283 26.68 -0.16 -21.67
C GLU A 283 26.55 -1.38 -20.76
N ASN A 284 27.19 -1.34 -19.59
CA ASN A 284 27.05 -2.40 -18.59
C ASN A 284 26.24 -1.89 -17.40
N ARG A 285 25.60 -2.81 -16.67
CA ARG A 285 24.91 -2.51 -15.42
C ARG A 285 25.24 -3.49 -14.32
N VAL A 286 25.26 -2.99 -13.09
CA VAL A 286 25.25 -3.85 -11.91
C VAL A 286 23.79 -4.21 -11.60
N VAL A 287 23.54 -5.50 -11.41
CA VAL A 287 22.22 -6.08 -11.11
C VAL A 287 22.29 -6.94 -9.85
N LEU A 288 21.14 -7.19 -9.24
CA LEU A 288 20.96 -8.18 -8.19
C LEU A 288 20.16 -9.35 -8.80
N ILE A 289 20.69 -10.57 -8.72
CA ILE A 289 19.97 -11.77 -9.16
C ILE A 289 19.48 -12.50 -7.92
N GLU A 290 18.17 -12.67 -7.82
CA GLU A 290 17.54 -13.52 -6.81
C GLU A 290 17.23 -14.88 -7.43
N TRP A 291 17.90 -15.92 -6.94
CA TRP A 291 17.82 -17.29 -7.40
C TRP A 291 16.65 -18.04 -6.77
N ILE A 292 15.98 -18.84 -7.57
CA ILE A 292 14.85 -19.69 -7.20
C ILE A 292 15.21 -21.12 -7.60
N ASP A 293 15.49 -21.96 -6.61
CA ASP A 293 16.03 -23.30 -6.78
C ASP A 293 14.95 -24.31 -7.18
N ASN A 294 14.43 -24.17 -8.39
CA ASN A 294 13.55 -25.15 -9.03
C ASN A 294 13.45 -24.86 -10.54
N LEU A 295 13.69 -25.86 -11.39
CA LEU A 295 13.59 -25.75 -12.86
C LEU A 295 12.28 -26.31 -13.45
N ASP A 296 11.29 -26.62 -12.63
CA ASP A 296 10.02 -27.10 -13.17
C ASP A 296 9.29 -26.02 -14.01
N ARG A 297 8.33 -26.48 -14.83
CA ARG A 297 7.60 -25.61 -15.76
C ARG A 297 6.68 -24.62 -15.05
N ASP A 298 6.15 -25.00 -13.89
CA ASP A 298 5.27 -24.15 -13.10
C ASP A 298 6.06 -23.00 -12.48
N GLN A 299 7.27 -23.26 -12.01
CA GLN A 299 8.23 -22.27 -11.54
C GLN A 299 8.71 -21.36 -12.67
N GLU A 300 8.92 -21.88 -13.89
CA GLU A 300 9.24 -21.01 -15.04
C GLU A 300 8.10 -20.02 -15.29
N ARG A 301 6.85 -20.52 -15.31
CA ARG A 301 5.66 -19.71 -15.53
C ARG A 301 5.50 -18.66 -14.43
N ASP A 302 5.67 -19.04 -13.17
CA ASP A 302 5.58 -18.16 -12.01
C ASP A 302 6.69 -17.08 -12.02
N THR A 303 7.95 -17.48 -12.27
CA THR A 303 9.08 -16.54 -12.40
C THR A 303 8.87 -15.55 -13.54
N ARG A 304 8.33 -16.03 -14.67
CA ARG A 304 7.96 -15.18 -15.81
C ARG A 304 6.88 -14.18 -15.42
N ILE A 305 5.83 -14.61 -14.71
CA ILE A 305 4.75 -13.72 -14.24
C ILE A 305 5.31 -12.64 -13.30
N LYS A 306 6.14 -13.03 -12.33
CA LYS A 306 6.83 -12.10 -11.40
C LYS A 306 7.69 -11.08 -12.13
N THR A 307 8.43 -11.53 -13.14
CA THR A 307 9.25 -10.65 -13.99
C THR A 307 8.41 -9.56 -14.64
N LEU A 308 7.26 -9.93 -15.21
CA LEU A 308 6.36 -8.98 -15.88
C LEU A 308 5.75 -7.97 -14.92
N MET A 309 5.32 -8.44 -13.75
CA MET A 309 4.79 -7.55 -12.73
C MET A 309 5.88 -6.58 -12.24
N LEU A 310 7.03 -7.09 -11.81
CA LEU A 310 8.12 -6.29 -11.26
C LEU A 310 8.81 -5.38 -12.29
N ALA A 311 8.65 -5.62 -13.60
CA ALA A 311 9.10 -4.71 -14.64
C ALA A 311 8.25 -3.43 -14.75
N THR A 312 7.01 -3.48 -14.26
CA THR A 312 6.04 -2.38 -14.35
C THR A 312 6.43 -1.22 -13.44
N PRO A 313 6.28 0.04 -13.91
CA PRO A 313 6.41 1.22 -13.05
C PRO A 313 5.52 1.11 -11.83
N LYS A 314 6.03 1.52 -10.67
CA LYS A 314 5.34 1.35 -9.40
C LYS A 314 5.85 2.39 -8.38
N PRO A 315 5.07 2.74 -7.35
CA PRO A 315 5.50 3.70 -6.34
C PRO A 315 6.78 3.25 -5.62
N ASP A 316 7.70 4.18 -5.35
CA ASP A 316 8.90 3.91 -4.56
C ASP A 316 8.55 3.45 -3.13
N ARG A 317 7.36 3.84 -2.62
CA ARG A 317 6.82 3.41 -1.33
C ARG A 317 6.67 1.89 -1.22
N LEU A 318 6.53 1.15 -2.32
CA LEU A 318 6.49 -0.31 -2.29
C LEU A 318 7.82 -0.95 -1.87
N LEU A 319 8.94 -0.22 -2.00
CA LEU A 319 10.30 -0.73 -1.77
C LEU A 319 10.64 -1.99 -2.60
N LEU A 320 9.86 -2.26 -3.66
CA LEU A 320 10.07 -3.39 -4.55
C LEU A 320 11.03 -2.99 -5.69
N PRO A 321 12.04 -3.80 -6.01
CA PRO A 321 12.94 -3.52 -7.11
C PRO A 321 12.24 -3.54 -8.47
N LYS A 322 12.79 -2.79 -9.43
CA LYS A 322 12.48 -2.99 -10.85
C LYS A 322 13.11 -4.29 -11.31
N CYS A 323 12.37 -5.15 -12.00
CA CYS A 323 12.92 -6.33 -12.66
C CYS A 323 13.23 -6.00 -14.14
N TYR A 324 14.41 -6.39 -14.61
CA TYR A 324 14.81 -6.27 -16.01
C TYR A 324 14.42 -7.49 -16.84
N GLY A 325 14.34 -8.65 -16.21
CA GLY A 325 14.11 -9.91 -16.88
C GLY A 325 14.33 -11.09 -15.94
N MET A 326 14.32 -12.28 -16.51
CA MET A 326 14.70 -13.52 -15.82
C MET A 326 15.92 -14.15 -16.48
N VAL A 327 16.63 -14.99 -15.75
CA VAL A 327 17.74 -15.82 -16.24
C VAL A 327 17.50 -17.26 -15.85
N GLU A 328 17.97 -18.19 -16.67
CA GLU A 328 17.97 -19.62 -16.38
C GLU A 328 19.42 -20.09 -16.18
N ASP A 329 19.68 -20.78 -15.07
CA ASP A 329 20.93 -21.46 -14.78
C ASP A 329 20.70 -22.98 -14.90
N PRO A 330 20.93 -23.56 -16.10
CA PRO A 330 20.64 -24.97 -16.35
C PRO A 330 21.57 -25.91 -15.57
N ILE A 331 22.74 -25.43 -15.14
CA ILE A 331 23.74 -26.23 -14.42
C ILE A 331 23.32 -26.38 -12.96
N ALA A 332 23.03 -25.26 -12.28
CA ALA A 332 22.58 -25.27 -10.89
C ALA A 332 21.10 -25.61 -10.74
N ARG A 333 20.38 -25.80 -11.85
CA ARG A 333 18.95 -26.10 -11.91
C ARG A 333 18.07 -25.09 -11.17
N ARG A 334 18.20 -23.82 -11.55
CA ARG A 334 17.44 -22.71 -10.95
C ARG A 334 17.09 -21.62 -11.95
N TYR A 335 16.07 -20.83 -11.63
CA TYR A 335 15.78 -19.56 -12.30
C TYR A 335 16.30 -18.38 -11.47
N GLY A 336 16.49 -17.24 -12.10
CA GLY A 336 16.88 -16.00 -11.42
C GLY A 336 16.02 -14.82 -11.85
N LEU A 337 15.56 -14.02 -10.90
CA LEU A 337 14.98 -12.71 -11.15
C LEU A 337 16.10 -11.67 -11.26
N VAL A 338 16.19 -10.95 -12.38
CA VAL A 338 17.24 -9.95 -12.62
C VAL A 338 16.74 -8.58 -12.18
N LEU A 339 17.05 -8.23 -10.93
CA LEU A 339 16.55 -7.07 -10.22
C LEU A 339 17.51 -5.88 -10.34
N ALA A 340 16.96 -4.68 -10.33
CA ALA A 340 17.69 -3.42 -10.40
C ALA A 340 18.03 -2.89 -9.00
N PRO A 341 19.32 -2.77 -8.65
CA PRO A 341 19.76 -1.98 -7.50
C PRO A 341 19.41 -0.49 -7.66
N PRO A 342 19.56 0.31 -6.59
CA PRO A 342 19.38 1.76 -6.67
C PRO A 342 20.22 2.42 -7.78
N PRO A 343 19.74 3.51 -8.42
CA PRO A 343 20.38 4.12 -9.60
C PRO A 343 21.89 4.38 -9.49
N HIS A 344 22.35 4.85 -8.32
CA HIS A 344 23.77 5.13 -8.06
C HIS A 344 24.63 3.88 -7.91
N ILE A 345 24.03 2.74 -7.56
CA ILE A 345 24.71 1.43 -7.47
C ILE A 345 24.84 0.80 -8.85
N ARG A 346 23.81 0.91 -9.70
CA ARG A 346 23.75 0.23 -11.01
C ARG A 346 24.41 0.98 -12.17
N SER A 347 24.70 2.27 -12.00
CA SER A 347 25.18 3.16 -13.06
C SER A 347 26.59 3.72 -12.75
N ASN A 348 27.13 4.52 -13.67
CA ASN A 348 28.46 5.17 -13.55
C ASN A 348 29.57 4.16 -13.27
N LEU A 349 29.63 3.13 -14.11
CA LEU A 349 30.67 2.11 -14.04
C LEU A 349 31.95 2.61 -14.72
N PRO A 350 33.14 2.28 -14.18
CA PRO A 350 34.41 2.58 -14.85
C PRO A 350 34.46 1.97 -16.26
N GLN A 351 35.12 2.67 -17.20
CA GLN A 351 35.31 2.16 -18.58
C GLN A 351 36.11 0.85 -18.63
N ILE A 352 37.05 0.68 -17.69
CA ILE A 352 37.84 -0.56 -17.54
C ILE A 352 37.39 -1.23 -16.24
N MET A 353 36.82 -2.43 -16.35
CA MET A 353 36.35 -3.22 -15.20
C MET A 353 37.39 -4.30 -14.87
N PRO A 354 38.28 -4.09 -13.87
CA PRO A 354 39.28 -5.08 -13.46
C PRO A 354 38.63 -6.35 -12.89
N ALA A 355 39.43 -7.38 -12.60
CA ALA A 355 38.99 -8.50 -11.76
C ALA A 355 38.47 -7.94 -10.42
N GLY A 356 37.22 -8.27 -10.04
CA GLY A 356 36.49 -7.54 -9.00
C GLY A 356 35.60 -6.39 -9.53
N ALA A 357 35.10 -6.51 -10.77
CA ALA A 357 34.16 -5.62 -11.46
C ALA A 357 33.09 -4.99 -10.57
N ILE A 358 32.52 -5.75 -9.64
CA ILE A 358 31.67 -5.22 -8.56
C ILE A 358 32.56 -5.01 -7.34
N SER A 359 32.92 -3.76 -7.08
CA SER A 359 33.62 -3.41 -5.84
C SER A 359 32.74 -3.71 -4.63
N GLN A 360 33.34 -4.12 -3.51
CA GLN A 360 32.68 -4.20 -2.19
C GLN A 360 31.88 -2.92 -1.85
N LYS A 361 32.27 -1.77 -2.41
CA LYS A 361 31.54 -0.49 -2.37
C LYS A 361 30.09 -0.52 -2.87
N ARG A 362 29.69 -1.56 -3.61
CA ARG A 362 28.36 -1.70 -4.24
C ARG A 362 27.56 -2.86 -3.66
N MET A 363 28.16 -3.65 -2.76
CA MET A 363 27.51 -4.82 -2.17
C MET A 363 26.41 -4.37 -1.20
N PRO A 364 25.21 -4.96 -1.27
CA PRO A 364 24.18 -4.73 -0.27
C PRO A 364 24.54 -5.44 1.04
N VAL A 365 23.90 -4.99 2.12
CA VAL A 365 23.94 -5.62 3.45
C VAL A 365 22.50 -5.90 3.86
N SER A 366 22.21 -7.11 4.33
CA SER A 366 20.86 -7.41 4.84
C SER A 366 20.66 -6.88 6.27
N LEU A 367 19.41 -6.73 6.70
CA LEU A 367 19.12 -6.42 8.10
C LEU A 367 19.67 -7.52 9.04
N THR A 368 19.58 -8.79 8.65
CA THR A 368 20.14 -9.91 9.45
C THR A 368 21.64 -9.73 9.72
N GLU A 369 22.43 -9.36 8.71
CA GLU A 369 23.89 -9.15 8.88
C GLU A 369 24.22 -8.00 9.83
N LEU A 370 23.36 -6.98 9.89
CA LEU A 370 23.51 -5.87 10.82
C LEU A 370 23.15 -6.29 12.25
N LEU A 371 22.05 -7.02 12.42
CA LEU A 371 21.58 -7.50 13.73
C LEU A 371 22.57 -8.49 14.36
N GLU A 372 23.10 -9.42 13.56
CA GLU A 372 24.09 -10.42 13.99
C GLU A 372 25.52 -9.86 14.08
N LYS A 373 25.70 -8.54 13.89
CA LYS A 373 26.99 -7.84 14.01
C LYS A 373 28.08 -8.36 13.06
N ARG A 374 27.68 -9.01 11.96
CA ARG A 374 28.60 -9.56 10.93
C ARG A 374 29.19 -8.48 10.03
N HIS A 375 28.51 -7.35 9.87
CA HIS A 375 28.99 -6.23 9.07
C HIS A 375 29.49 -5.07 9.95
N PRO A 376 30.61 -4.39 9.62
CA PRO A 376 31.14 -3.29 10.45
C PRO A 376 30.19 -2.12 10.66
N ALA A 377 29.19 -1.93 9.79
CA ALA A 377 28.16 -0.91 9.97
C ALA A 377 27.20 -1.18 11.15
N HIS A 378 27.35 -2.30 11.86
CA HIS A 378 26.59 -2.57 13.09
C HIS A 378 27.07 -1.73 14.29
N THR A 379 28.32 -1.24 14.31
CA THR A 379 28.95 -0.63 15.50
C THR A 379 28.31 0.69 15.93
N GLU A 380 27.54 1.32 15.04
CA GLU A 380 26.61 2.37 15.42
C GLU A 380 25.26 1.70 15.70
N ILE A 381 24.93 1.47 16.98
CA ILE A 381 23.54 1.20 17.39
C ILE A 381 22.69 2.25 16.68
N LEU A 382 21.85 1.80 15.74
CA LEU A 382 21.11 2.74 14.90
C LEU A 382 20.29 3.65 15.80
N ASP A 383 20.36 4.96 15.57
CA ASP A 383 19.52 5.90 16.31
C ASP A 383 18.05 5.48 16.22
N LEU A 384 17.33 5.62 17.33
CA LEU A 384 15.96 5.16 17.45
C LEU A 384 15.05 5.85 16.41
N GLY A 385 15.33 7.11 16.09
CA GLY A 385 14.64 7.82 15.01
C GLY A 385 14.84 7.16 13.64
N VAL A 386 16.05 6.67 13.33
CA VAL A 386 16.31 5.91 12.09
C VAL A 386 15.54 4.60 12.09
N ARG A 387 15.50 3.88 13.21
CA ARG A 387 14.73 2.63 13.36
C ARG A 387 13.24 2.86 13.12
N PHE A 388 12.65 3.91 13.70
CA PHE A 388 11.25 4.26 13.50
C PHE A 388 10.93 4.61 12.05
N ARG A 389 11.81 5.37 11.37
CA ARG A 389 11.63 5.67 9.94
C ARG A 389 11.70 4.41 9.08
N LEU A 390 12.61 3.49 9.39
CA LEU A 390 12.70 2.20 8.72
C LEU A 390 11.42 1.39 8.93
N ALA A 391 10.98 1.23 10.18
CA ALA A 391 9.76 0.53 10.54
C ALA A 391 8.52 1.08 9.81
N LYS A 392 8.36 2.41 9.80
CA LYS A 392 7.30 3.11 9.07
C LYS A 392 7.33 2.76 7.58
N LYS A 393 8.50 2.86 6.94
CA LYS A 393 8.67 2.55 5.51
C LYS A 393 8.32 1.10 5.19
N LEU A 394 8.72 0.15 6.02
CA LEU A 394 8.39 -1.26 5.84
C LEU A 394 6.88 -1.51 6.00
N MET A 395 6.24 -0.91 7.02
CA MET A 395 4.79 -0.99 7.21
C MET A 395 4.00 -0.39 6.03
N GLU A 396 4.39 0.79 5.57
CA GLU A 396 3.77 1.45 4.43
C GLU A 396 3.94 0.65 3.13
N ALA A 397 5.10 0.03 2.94
CA ALA A 397 5.37 -0.82 1.79
C ALA A 397 4.48 -2.08 1.79
N VAL A 398 4.40 -2.79 2.93
CA VAL A 398 3.55 -3.98 3.06
C VAL A 398 2.07 -3.63 2.89
N ASN A 399 1.62 -2.52 3.49
CA ASN A 399 0.25 -2.02 3.29
C ASN A 399 -0.04 -1.74 1.81
N MET A 400 0.90 -1.10 1.11
CA MET A 400 0.76 -0.81 -0.32
C MET A 400 0.75 -2.09 -1.16
N MET A 401 1.58 -3.09 -0.85
CA MET A 401 1.57 -4.40 -1.52
C MET A 401 0.17 -5.03 -1.41
N HIS A 402 -0.41 -5.00 -0.22
CA HIS A 402 -1.77 -5.51 0.04
C HIS A 402 -2.84 -4.74 -0.75
N CYS A 403 -2.72 -3.41 -0.85
CA CYS A 403 -3.65 -2.57 -1.61
C CYS A 403 -3.62 -2.86 -3.12
N VAL A 404 -2.45 -3.22 -3.68
CA VAL A 404 -2.31 -3.55 -5.12
C VAL A 404 -2.57 -5.04 -5.42
N GLY A 405 -3.02 -5.81 -4.43
CA GLY A 405 -3.35 -7.24 -4.59
C GLY A 405 -2.12 -8.15 -4.62
N TRP A 406 -1.11 -7.85 -3.82
CA TRP A 406 0.15 -8.59 -3.73
C TRP A 406 0.46 -9.01 -2.29
N VAL A 407 0.84 -10.27 -2.08
CA VAL A 407 1.37 -10.77 -0.79
C VAL A 407 2.83 -11.21 -0.94
N HIS A 408 3.66 -10.88 0.03
CA HIS A 408 5.12 -11.05 -0.06
C HIS A 408 5.56 -12.46 0.32
N LYS A 409 4.94 -13.08 1.33
CA LYS A 409 5.19 -14.47 1.81
C LYS A 409 6.54 -14.76 2.44
N ASN A 410 7.52 -13.89 2.27
CA ASN A 410 8.87 -14.07 2.80
C ASN A 410 9.39 -12.79 3.47
N ILE A 411 8.56 -12.10 4.26
CA ILE A 411 8.99 -10.93 5.04
C ILE A 411 9.81 -11.41 6.25
N ARG A 412 11.07 -11.01 6.32
CA ARG A 412 12.04 -11.40 7.34
C ARG A 412 13.28 -10.50 7.23
N SER A 413 14.17 -10.53 8.21
CA SER A 413 15.35 -9.63 8.23
C SER A 413 16.31 -9.84 7.05
N ASN A 414 16.46 -11.06 6.52
CA ASN A 414 17.34 -11.29 5.36
C ASN A 414 16.72 -10.84 4.03
N SER A 415 15.40 -10.63 3.99
CA SER A 415 14.64 -10.11 2.85
C SER A 415 14.66 -8.58 2.76
N ILE A 416 15.38 -7.89 3.65
CA ILE A 416 15.50 -6.43 3.68
C ILE A 416 16.96 -6.07 3.41
N LEU A 417 17.23 -5.54 2.22
CA LEU A 417 18.57 -5.15 1.81
C LEU A 417 18.78 -3.64 1.87
N PHE A 418 19.91 -3.24 2.46
CA PHE A 418 20.41 -1.88 2.43
C PHE A 418 21.56 -1.79 1.45
N PHE A 419 21.50 -0.79 0.58
CA PHE A 419 22.62 -0.47 -0.30
C PHE A 419 23.45 0.66 0.29
N PRO A 420 24.73 0.76 -0.10
CA PRO A 420 25.57 1.90 0.20
C PRO A 420 24.89 3.23 -0.12
N ALA A 421 25.00 4.20 0.77
CA ALA A 421 24.34 5.49 0.62
C ALA A 421 24.91 6.29 -0.57
N ALA A 422 24.05 6.98 -1.30
CA ALA A 422 24.48 7.87 -2.37
C ALA A 422 25.23 9.08 -1.78
N ASN A 423 26.36 9.46 -2.39
CA ASN A 423 27.10 10.69 -2.09
C ASN A 423 27.61 10.86 -0.64
N ILE A 424 27.63 9.80 0.18
CA ILE A 424 28.25 9.83 1.51
C ILE A 424 29.64 9.19 1.40
N PRO A 425 30.74 9.96 1.49
CA PRO A 425 32.09 9.39 1.43
C PRO A 425 32.33 8.47 2.63
N SER A 426 32.93 7.31 2.37
CA SER A 426 33.44 6.46 3.45
C SER A 426 34.57 7.18 4.17
N ARG A 427 34.69 7.00 5.49
CA ARG A 427 35.77 7.56 6.30
C ARG A 427 37.14 6.91 6.04
N GLY A 428 37.23 5.93 5.14
CA GLY A 428 38.48 5.32 4.69
C GLY A 428 38.28 4.37 3.49
N PRO A 429 39.21 3.43 3.24
CA PRO A 429 39.06 2.43 2.19
C PRO A 429 37.73 1.70 2.39
N PRO A 430 36.81 1.63 1.41
CA PRO A 430 35.51 1.02 1.67
C PRO A 430 35.56 -0.51 1.70
N GLY A 431 34.62 -1.09 2.45
CA GLY A 431 34.35 -2.53 2.48
C GLY A 431 34.75 -3.18 3.81
N PRO A 432 34.19 -4.35 4.13
CA PRO A 432 34.38 -4.99 5.44
C PRO A 432 35.84 -5.30 5.78
N ALA A 433 36.69 -5.55 4.77
CA ALA A 433 38.12 -5.79 4.94
C ALA A 433 38.92 -4.57 5.45
N SER A 434 38.38 -3.35 5.33
CA SER A 434 39.01 -2.14 5.84
C SER A 434 38.78 -1.92 7.35
N GLY A 435 37.81 -2.63 7.93
CA GLY A 435 37.31 -2.36 9.28
C GLY A 435 36.50 -1.05 9.43
N ILE A 436 36.39 -0.23 8.38
CA ILE A 436 35.66 1.05 8.42
C ILE A 436 34.26 0.85 7.81
N PRO A 437 33.18 1.18 8.56
CA PRO A 437 31.83 1.00 8.07
C PRO A 437 31.55 1.86 6.84
N GLN A 438 31.02 1.24 5.79
CA GLN A 438 30.44 1.98 4.67
C GLN A 438 29.08 2.54 5.09
N PRO A 439 28.81 3.84 4.86
CA PRO A 439 27.49 4.41 5.12
C PRO A 439 26.41 3.70 4.32
N LEU A 440 25.34 3.26 4.98
CA LEU A 440 24.20 2.57 4.36
C LEU A 440 22.99 3.50 4.21
N GLY A 441 22.25 3.33 3.12
CA GLY A 441 21.04 4.09 2.82
C GLY A 441 19.80 3.53 3.50
N PHE A 442 19.68 3.69 4.83
CA PHE A 442 18.52 3.19 5.61
C PHE A 442 17.17 3.78 5.20
N ASN A 443 17.17 4.90 4.48
CA ASN A 443 15.95 5.53 3.98
C ASN A 443 15.35 4.81 2.77
N ASN A 444 16.10 3.99 2.04
CA ASN A 444 15.60 3.32 0.84
C ASN A 444 16.05 1.85 0.82
N PRO A 445 15.60 1.03 1.79
CA PRO A 445 15.81 -0.41 1.73
C PRO A 445 15.06 -1.02 0.54
N LEU A 446 15.45 -2.21 0.12
CA LEU A 446 14.70 -3.02 -0.85
C LEU A 446 14.14 -4.27 -0.18
N PHE A 447 12.86 -4.55 -0.45
CA PHE A 447 12.27 -5.87 -0.22
C PHE A 447 12.71 -6.82 -1.34
N VAL A 448 13.39 -7.89 -0.93
CA VAL A 448 13.79 -9.04 -1.77
C VAL A 448 13.19 -10.32 -1.19
N GLY A 449 13.50 -11.49 -1.75
CA GLY A 449 12.81 -12.72 -1.38
C GLY A 449 11.49 -12.87 -2.12
N LEU A 450 11.41 -12.32 -3.32
CA LEU A 450 10.25 -12.27 -4.20
C LEU A 450 9.98 -13.61 -4.90
N GLY A 451 10.87 -14.59 -4.77
CA GLY A 451 10.68 -15.96 -5.25
C GLY A 451 9.42 -16.62 -4.70
N ASN A 452 8.95 -16.26 -3.51
CA ASN A 452 7.72 -16.82 -2.90
C ASN A 452 6.49 -15.92 -3.01
N ALA A 453 6.66 -14.66 -3.41
CA ALA A 453 5.60 -13.67 -3.50
C ALA A 453 4.53 -14.08 -4.52
N ARG A 454 3.29 -13.61 -4.34
CA ARG A 454 2.19 -13.98 -5.24
C ARG A 454 1.06 -12.95 -5.24
N ILE A 455 0.15 -13.09 -6.20
CA ILE A 455 -1.10 -12.34 -6.25
C ILE A 455 -1.94 -12.72 -5.03
N ASP A 456 -2.58 -11.71 -4.42
CA ASP A 456 -3.65 -11.92 -3.45
C ASP A 456 -4.93 -12.34 -4.17
N ASP A 457 -5.16 -13.64 -4.20
CA ASP A 457 -6.22 -14.33 -4.93
C ASP A 457 -7.37 -14.78 -4.01
N LEU A 458 -7.37 -14.34 -2.74
CA LEU A 458 -8.40 -14.68 -1.75
C LEU A 458 -9.81 -14.20 -2.13
N ILE A 459 -9.92 -13.12 -2.90
CA ILE A 459 -11.22 -12.54 -3.27
C ILE A 459 -11.91 -13.33 -4.41
N ASN A 460 -11.15 -14.08 -5.22
CA ASN A 460 -11.64 -14.69 -6.45
C ASN A 460 -11.84 -16.22 -6.37
N ASP A 461 -11.65 -16.81 -5.19
CA ASP A 461 -11.74 -18.26 -5.01
C ASP A 461 -12.95 -18.63 -4.14
N PRO A 462 -14.02 -19.24 -4.71
CA PRO A 462 -15.24 -19.56 -3.99
C PRO A 462 -15.15 -20.82 -3.12
N ASP A 463 -14.02 -21.54 -3.10
CA ASP A 463 -13.91 -22.83 -2.40
C ASP A 463 -13.79 -22.62 -0.87
N PRO A 464 -14.73 -23.15 -0.05
CA PRO A 464 -14.64 -23.05 1.41
C PRO A 464 -13.41 -23.79 1.94
N TYR A 465 -12.46 -22.95 2.28
CA TYR A 465 -11.09 -23.19 2.72
C TYR A 465 -10.84 -24.12 3.93
N TYR A 466 -11.88 -24.58 4.61
CA TYR A 466 -11.73 -25.56 5.68
C TYR A 466 -12.21 -26.91 5.14
N PRO A 467 -11.39 -27.97 5.17
CA PRO A 467 -11.93 -29.32 5.05
C PRO A 467 -13.03 -29.42 6.10
N THR A 468 -14.27 -29.61 5.64
CA THR A 468 -15.39 -29.93 6.53
C THR A 468 -15.03 -31.22 7.24
N ASP A 469 -14.75 -31.10 8.54
CA ASP A 469 -14.59 -32.14 9.53
C ASP A 469 -13.48 -33.19 9.29
N HIS A 470 -12.49 -33.16 10.20
CA HIS A 470 -11.60 -34.27 10.58
C HIS A 470 -10.76 -34.93 9.45
N GLU A 471 -9.78 -34.22 8.88
CA GLU A 471 -8.63 -34.93 8.33
C GLU A 471 -7.62 -35.22 9.47
N PRO A 472 -7.36 -36.49 9.83
CA PRO A 472 -6.44 -36.84 10.89
C PRO A 472 -5.01 -36.41 10.52
N ILE A 473 -4.42 -35.58 11.38
CA ILE A 473 -2.98 -35.28 11.35
C ILE A 473 -2.27 -36.54 11.86
N TYR A 474 -1.50 -37.21 11.01
CA TYR A 474 -0.69 -38.35 11.43
C TYR A 474 0.67 -37.85 11.92
N ILE A 475 1.12 -38.34 13.06
CA ILE A 475 2.48 -38.12 13.55
C ILE A 475 3.25 -39.41 13.26
N ASP A 476 4.32 -39.34 12.48
CA ASP A 476 5.18 -40.51 12.23
C ASP A 476 6.02 -40.86 13.47
N ASP A 477 6.70 -42.00 13.43
CA ASP A 477 7.55 -42.50 14.53
C ASP A 477 8.76 -41.58 14.82
N HIS A 478 8.96 -40.52 14.02
CA HIS A 478 9.99 -39.50 14.18
C HIS A 478 9.41 -38.12 14.58
N GLY A 479 8.11 -38.04 14.91
CA GLY A 479 7.46 -36.80 15.31
C GLY A 479 6.98 -35.90 14.17
N GLN A 480 7.10 -36.31 12.90
CA GLN A 480 6.65 -35.49 11.77
C GLN A 480 5.14 -35.58 11.56
N ARG A 481 4.49 -34.40 11.48
CA ARG A 481 3.08 -34.27 11.12
C ARG A 481 2.89 -34.40 9.60
N LEU A 482 2.15 -35.42 9.17
CA LEU A 482 1.75 -35.71 7.80
C LEU A 482 0.26 -35.39 7.61
N VAL A 483 -0.08 -34.70 6.51
CA VAL A 483 -1.47 -34.42 6.08
C VAL A 483 -1.76 -35.27 4.84
N ARG A 484 -2.92 -35.94 4.81
CA ARG A 484 -3.27 -36.90 3.76
C ARG A 484 -4.03 -36.19 2.63
N ILE A 485 -3.31 -35.63 1.65
CA ILE A 485 -3.97 -35.02 0.48
C ILE A 485 -4.62 -36.11 -0.37
N THR A 486 -5.94 -36.18 -0.39
CA THR A 486 -6.70 -37.13 -1.24
C THR A 486 -6.72 -36.66 -2.70
N HIS A 487 -5.61 -36.82 -3.41
CA HIS A 487 -5.56 -36.95 -4.87
C HIS A 487 -4.41 -37.91 -5.24
N GLY A 488 -4.72 -39.21 -5.29
CA GLY A 488 -3.75 -40.27 -5.58
C GLY A 488 -3.14 -40.89 -4.33
N ASN A 489 -2.71 -42.15 -4.44
CA ASN A 489 -2.21 -42.97 -3.34
C ASN A 489 -0.79 -42.58 -2.86
N GLU A 490 -0.39 -41.32 -3.03
CA GLU A 490 0.94 -40.81 -2.70
C GLU A 490 0.88 -39.90 -1.46
N LEU A 491 1.67 -40.23 -0.44
CA LEU A 491 1.96 -39.34 0.68
C LEU A 491 2.77 -38.14 0.16
N SER A 492 2.12 -36.99 -0.05
CA SER A 492 2.83 -35.77 -0.43
C SER A 492 3.67 -35.27 0.74
N THR A 493 4.99 -35.20 0.55
CA THR A 493 5.90 -34.47 1.42
C THR A 493 5.54 -32.98 1.47
N ARG A 494 5.91 -32.30 2.57
CA ARG A 494 5.81 -30.86 2.83
C ARG A 494 5.93 -30.01 1.54
N PRO A 495 5.13 -28.95 1.33
CA PRO A 495 5.44 -27.96 0.31
C PRO A 495 6.87 -27.47 0.57
N LYS A 496 7.79 -27.71 -0.37
CA LYS A 496 9.22 -27.39 -0.21
C LYS A 496 9.48 -25.88 -0.04
N ASP A 497 8.47 -25.05 -0.26
CA ASP A 497 8.63 -23.61 -0.47
C ASP A 497 8.42 -22.74 0.77
N ILE A 498 7.98 -23.30 1.91
CA ILE A 498 7.67 -22.52 3.12
C ILE A 498 8.62 -22.91 4.25
N ASN A 499 9.53 -21.99 4.59
CA ASN A 499 10.30 -22.07 5.83
C ASN A 499 9.35 -21.77 7.02
N LEU A 500 8.98 -22.80 7.78
CA LEU A 500 8.03 -22.74 8.91
C LEU A 500 8.67 -22.23 10.21
N ASP A 501 9.61 -21.29 10.08
CA ASP A 501 10.27 -20.65 11.21
C ASP A 501 9.34 -19.65 11.93
N TYR A 502 9.90 -18.95 12.92
CA TYR A 502 9.19 -17.99 13.75
C TYR A 502 8.69 -16.75 13.01
N TYR A 503 9.08 -16.50 11.75
CA TYR A 503 8.46 -15.44 10.94
C TYR A 503 7.09 -15.86 10.39
N GLN A 504 6.77 -17.16 10.41
CA GLN A 504 5.47 -17.64 9.98
C GLN A 504 4.45 -17.55 11.09
N HIS A 505 3.24 -17.12 10.71
CA HIS A 505 2.13 -17.02 11.65
C HIS A 505 1.86 -18.37 12.34
N PRO A 506 1.56 -18.37 13.65
CA PRO A 506 1.05 -19.50 14.43
C PRO A 506 0.23 -20.55 13.65
N ASP A 507 -0.89 -20.12 13.09
CA ASP A 507 -1.85 -20.99 12.40
C ASP A 507 -1.23 -21.67 11.17
N LYS A 508 -0.33 -20.97 10.47
CA LYS A 508 0.38 -21.51 9.30
C LYS A 508 1.45 -22.52 9.69
N ARG A 509 2.11 -22.32 10.84
CA ARG A 509 3.03 -23.30 11.43
C ARG A 509 2.27 -24.53 11.92
N TRP A 510 1.12 -24.33 12.55
CA TRP A 510 0.25 -25.40 13.03
C TRP A 510 -0.32 -26.23 11.88
N ASN A 511 -0.82 -25.56 10.84
CA ASN A 511 -1.36 -26.18 9.65
C ASN A 511 -0.75 -25.55 8.38
N PRO A 512 0.33 -26.15 7.83
CA PRO A 512 0.99 -25.66 6.62
C PRO A 512 0.10 -25.64 5.37
N SER A 513 -1.03 -26.37 5.36
CA SER A 513 -1.97 -26.37 4.23
C SER A 513 -2.82 -25.09 4.17
N ILE A 514 -2.92 -24.31 5.26
CA ILE A 514 -3.60 -23.02 5.31
C ILE A 514 -2.98 -22.08 4.26
N ARG A 515 -3.68 -21.79 3.15
CA ARG A 515 -3.41 -20.67 2.24
C ARG A 515 -2.94 -19.41 2.98
N TYR A 516 -1.88 -18.84 2.42
CA TYR A 516 -1.27 -17.62 2.93
C TYR A 516 -2.16 -16.40 2.65
N SER A 517 -2.35 -15.55 3.66
CA SER A 517 -3.15 -14.32 3.57
C SER A 517 -2.34 -13.08 3.94
N ARG A 518 -2.93 -11.89 3.79
CA ARG A 518 -2.29 -10.62 4.17
C ARG A 518 -1.97 -10.57 5.66
N ALA A 519 -2.83 -11.13 6.51
CA ALA A 519 -2.56 -11.24 7.95
C ALA A 519 -1.23 -11.95 8.27
N HIS A 520 -0.82 -12.92 7.44
CA HIS A 520 0.45 -13.61 7.62
C HIS A 520 1.64 -12.69 7.33
N ASP A 521 1.58 -11.86 6.29
CA ASP A 521 2.61 -10.83 6.01
C ASP A 521 2.70 -9.83 7.17
N ILE A 522 1.56 -9.45 7.77
CA ILE A 522 1.52 -8.52 8.91
C ILE A 522 2.19 -9.13 10.15
N TYR A 523 1.98 -10.42 10.42
CA TYR A 523 2.68 -11.12 11.50
C TYR A 523 4.19 -11.17 11.25
N SER A 524 4.60 -11.56 10.04
CA SER A 524 6.00 -11.61 9.64
C SER A 524 6.67 -10.23 9.75
N LEU A 525 5.97 -9.16 9.37
CA LEU A 525 6.41 -7.79 9.59
C LEU A 525 6.55 -7.48 11.08
N GLY A 526 5.60 -7.90 11.93
CA GLY A 526 5.69 -7.74 13.38
C GLY A 526 6.97 -8.33 13.98
N CYS A 527 7.41 -9.48 13.48
CA CYS A 527 8.68 -10.10 13.87
C CYS A 527 9.88 -9.21 13.48
N VAL A 528 9.90 -8.72 12.23
CA VAL A 528 10.95 -7.79 11.76
C VAL A 528 10.96 -6.48 12.55
N LEU A 529 9.79 -5.94 12.89
CA LEU A 529 9.69 -4.72 13.69
C LEU A 529 10.19 -4.95 15.12
N LEU A 530 9.96 -6.13 15.70
CA LEU A 530 10.53 -6.52 16.98
C LEU A 530 12.06 -6.56 16.93
N GLU A 531 12.63 -7.16 15.88
CA GLU A 531 14.08 -7.15 15.63
C GLU A 531 14.64 -5.74 15.48
N ILE A 532 13.97 -4.87 14.71
CA ILE A 532 14.41 -3.48 14.53
C ILE A 532 14.36 -2.71 15.85
N GLY A 533 13.31 -2.90 16.64
CA GLY A 533 13.12 -2.21 17.90
C GLY A 533 14.17 -2.60 18.95
N LEU A 534 14.41 -3.90 19.12
CA LEU A 534 15.42 -4.43 20.03
C LEU A 534 16.85 -4.27 19.48
N TRP A 535 17.00 -4.27 18.16
CA TRP A 535 18.28 -4.31 17.44
C TRP A 535 19.11 -5.55 17.77
N GLU A 536 18.41 -6.68 17.92
CA GLU A 536 18.95 -8.01 18.20
C GLU A 536 18.21 -9.03 17.30
N PRO A 537 18.89 -10.07 16.79
CA PRO A 537 18.26 -11.06 15.94
C PRO A 537 17.37 -12.00 16.77
N LEU A 538 16.16 -12.32 16.30
CA LEU A 538 15.20 -13.08 17.13
C LEU A 538 15.66 -14.47 17.51
N HIS A 539 16.43 -15.15 16.66
CA HIS A 539 16.90 -16.51 16.91
C HIS A 539 17.89 -16.61 18.08
N GLU A 540 18.54 -15.50 18.50
CA GLU A 540 19.40 -15.49 19.69
C GLU A 540 18.61 -15.32 20.99
N ILE A 541 17.38 -14.81 20.91
CA ILE A 541 16.59 -14.37 22.07
C ILE A 541 15.35 -15.25 22.29
N VAL A 542 14.90 -15.97 21.26
CA VAL A 542 13.76 -16.87 21.32
C VAL A 542 14.23 -18.27 20.97
N ASP A 543 14.14 -19.16 21.96
CA ASP A 543 14.28 -20.60 21.76
C ASP A 543 13.06 -21.10 20.99
N VAL A 544 13.26 -21.43 19.71
CA VAL A 544 12.20 -21.97 18.85
C VAL A 544 12.40 -23.47 18.77
N GLU A 545 11.84 -24.18 19.74
CA GLU A 545 11.58 -25.60 19.57
C GLU A 545 10.29 -25.72 18.74
N ASP A 546 10.38 -26.42 17.61
CA ASP A 546 9.29 -26.52 16.61
C ASP A 546 7.98 -27.11 17.16
N GLU A 547 8.03 -27.72 18.34
CA GLU A 547 6.91 -28.40 18.99
C GLU A 547 6.15 -27.54 20.02
N ASP A 548 6.71 -26.43 20.53
CA ASP A 548 6.10 -25.60 21.59
C ASP A 548 5.73 -24.19 21.12
N PHE A 549 4.63 -24.12 20.36
CA PHE A 549 4.06 -22.87 19.87
C PHE A 549 3.71 -21.87 20.99
N GLU A 550 3.25 -22.35 22.15
CA GLU A 550 2.90 -21.49 23.29
C GLU A 550 4.15 -20.92 23.99
N ARG A 551 5.29 -21.60 23.97
CA ARG A 551 6.58 -21.05 24.41
C ARG A 551 7.05 -19.92 23.50
N VAL A 552 6.95 -20.07 22.18
CA VAL A 552 7.29 -18.99 21.22
C VAL A 552 6.41 -17.76 21.46
N LYS A 553 5.10 -17.96 21.62
CA LYS A 553 4.15 -16.88 21.92
C LYS A 553 4.46 -16.15 23.23
N ARG A 554 4.75 -16.89 24.31
CA ARG A 554 5.17 -16.30 25.61
C ARG A 554 6.50 -15.57 25.49
N GLY A 555 7.46 -16.12 24.74
CA GLY A 555 8.74 -15.47 24.44
C GLY A 555 8.54 -14.12 23.77
N PHE A 556 7.72 -14.08 22.71
CA PHE A 556 7.40 -12.85 21.99
C PHE A 556 6.69 -11.83 22.88
N GLN A 557 5.76 -12.27 23.74
CA GLN A 557 5.13 -11.38 24.73
C GLN A 557 6.16 -10.77 25.69
N SER A 558 7.08 -11.56 26.24
CA SER A 558 8.16 -11.05 27.10
C SER A 558 9.04 -10.04 26.38
N LEU A 559 9.40 -10.31 25.12
CA LEU A 559 10.19 -9.39 24.30
C LEU A 559 9.47 -8.07 24.01
N THR A 560 8.16 -8.13 23.80
CA THR A 560 7.38 -6.90 23.57
C THR A 560 7.29 -6.01 24.82
N LEU A 561 7.38 -6.59 26.02
CA LEU A 561 7.48 -5.81 27.27
C LEU A 561 8.86 -5.15 27.40
N ARG A 562 9.94 -5.85 27.05
CA ARG A 562 11.29 -5.24 26.96
C ARG A 562 11.30 -4.10 25.94
N LEU A 563 10.62 -4.28 24.81
CA LEU A 563 10.54 -3.32 23.73
C LEU A 563 9.91 -1.99 24.18
N ASP A 564 8.93 -1.99 25.08
CA ASP A 564 8.34 -0.77 25.62
C ASP A 564 9.39 0.12 26.32
N GLY A 565 10.39 -0.49 26.99
CA GLY A 565 11.50 0.22 27.63
C GLY A 565 12.61 0.66 26.67
N CYS A 566 12.80 -0.05 25.56
CA CYS A 566 13.86 0.24 24.58
C CYS A 566 13.43 1.19 23.45
N ALA A 567 12.19 1.07 22.99
CA ALA A 567 11.65 1.76 21.81
C ALA A 567 10.34 2.51 22.09
N GLY A 568 9.89 2.55 23.34
CA GLY A 568 8.67 3.23 23.75
C GLY A 568 7.40 2.40 23.55
N SER A 569 6.38 2.70 24.35
CA SER A 569 5.13 1.94 24.42
C SER A 569 4.26 2.04 23.16
N ILE A 570 4.38 3.12 22.39
CA ILE A 570 3.69 3.26 21.10
C ILE A 570 4.23 2.23 20.10
N PHE A 571 5.56 2.16 19.96
CA PHE A 571 6.20 1.21 19.06
C PHE A 571 5.94 -0.23 19.51
N GLY A 572 6.10 -0.51 20.80
CA GLY A 572 5.78 -1.83 21.38
C GLY A 572 4.31 -2.22 21.20
N GLY A 573 3.38 -1.27 21.31
CA GLY A 573 1.96 -1.46 21.03
C GLY A 573 1.68 -1.86 19.59
N VAL A 574 2.32 -1.21 18.61
CA VAL A 574 2.22 -1.57 17.19
C VAL A 574 2.72 -3.00 16.96
N VAL A 575 3.90 -3.34 17.48
CA VAL A 575 4.49 -4.68 17.34
C VAL A 575 3.59 -5.76 17.95
N ARG A 576 3.09 -5.55 19.17
CA ARG A 576 2.16 -6.48 19.83
C ARG A 576 0.92 -6.76 19.01
N ARG A 577 0.32 -5.72 18.40
CA ARG A 577 -0.86 -5.89 17.55
C ARG A 577 -0.54 -6.63 16.25
N CYS A 578 0.62 -6.38 15.63
CA CYS A 578 1.06 -7.16 14.45
C CYS A 578 1.20 -8.65 14.79
N LEU A 579 1.81 -8.97 15.93
CA LEU A 579 2.01 -10.35 16.38
C LEU A 579 0.72 -11.05 16.86
N ALA A 580 -0.33 -10.28 17.16
CA ALA A 580 -1.64 -10.77 17.58
C ALA A 580 -2.69 -10.73 16.46
N VAL A 581 -2.28 -10.42 15.22
CA VAL A 581 -3.18 -10.36 14.06
C VAL A 581 -3.88 -11.72 13.87
N SER A 582 -5.19 -11.70 13.63
CA SER A 582 -5.97 -12.94 13.45
C SER A 582 -6.07 -13.30 11.96
N THR A 583 -5.80 -14.56 11.60
CA THR A 583 -5.87 -15.04 10.20
C THR A 583 -7.30 -15.35 9.73
N GLY A 584 -8.25 -15.53 10.66
CA GLY A 584 -9.64 -15.86 10.36
C GLY A 584 -10.49 -14.72 9.77
N ARG A 585 -9.91 -13.53 9.52
CA ARG A 585 -10.59 -12.28 9.15
C ARG A 585 -10.42 -11.89 7.67
N GLU A 586 -10.37 -12.84 6.76
CA GLU A 586 -10.37 -12.53 5.31
C GLU A 586 -11.30 -13.46 4.52
N ARG A 587 -12.31 -14.02 5.19
CA ARG A 587 -13.34 -14.89 4.61
C ARG A 587 -14.45 -14.10 3.91
N SER A 588 -14.61 -12.82 4.27
CA SER A 588 -15.55 -11.90 3.62
C SER A 588 -14.92 -10.55 3.26
N GLU A 589 -15.61 -9.79 2.42
CA GLU A 589 -15.18 -8.45 2.01
C GLU A 589 -15.06 -7.48 3.19
N GLU A 590 -15.95 -7.58 4.19
CA GLU A 590 -15.92 -6.71 5.37
C GLU A 590 -14.69 -7.00 6.23
N GLU A 591 -14.40 -8.28 6.50
CA GLU A 591 -13.21 -8.64 7.26
C GLU A 591 -11.92 -8.21 6.53
N GLY A 592 -11.92 -8.34 5.20
CA GLY A 592 -10.82 -7.84 4.38
C GLY A 592 -10.64 -6.31 4.47
N LYS A 593 -11.73 -5.55 4.63
CA LYS A 593 -11.73 -4.09 4.86
C LYS A 593 -11.27 -3.75 6.28
N GLU A 594 -11.68 -4.52 7.28
CA GLU A 594 -11.20 -4.39 8.66
C GLU A 594 -9.68 -4.55 8.74
N LEU A 595 -9.12 -5.57 8.07
CA LEU A 595 -7.68 -5.77 8.05
C LEU A 595 -6.93 -4.57 7.43
N SER A 596 -7.44 -4.00 6.33
CA SER A 596 -6.84 -2.79 5.73
C SER A 596 -6.90 -1.60 6.67
N ARG A 597 -8.06 -1.37 7.33
CA ARG A 597 -8.21 -0.31 8.35
C ARG A 597 -7.27 -0.52 9.53
N PHE A 598 -7.04 -1.78 9.93
CA PHE A 598 -6.12 -2.16 10.99
C PHE A 598 -4.67 -1.81 10.61
N VAL A 599 -4.22 -2.18 9.41
CA VAL A 599 -2.86 -1.87 8.92
C VAL A 599 -2.66 -0.36 8.75
N ALA A 600 -3.65 0.36 8.20
CA ALA A 600 -3.62 1.82 8.10
C ALA A 600 -3.48 2.50 9.48
N ALA A 601 -4.17 1.96 10.51
CA ALA A 601 -4.05 2.46 11.88
C ALA A 601 -2.66 2.18 12.48
N LEU A 602 -2.08 1.00 12.25
CA LEU A 602 -0.71 0.69 12.67
C LEU A 602 0.30 1.66 12.06
N ALA A 603 0.18 1.94 10.75
CA ALA A 603 1.04 2.88 10.04
C ALA A 603 0.90 4.32 10.57
N ALA A 604 -0.33 4.76 10.89
CA ALA A 604 -0.57 6.08 11.49
C ALA A 604 -0.05 6.17 12.94
N GLU A 605 -0.10 5.10 13.72
CA GLU A 605 0.47 5.10 15.08
C GLU A 605 2.00 5.17 15.09
N LEU A 606 2.67 4.54 14.12
CA LEU A 606 4.14 4.67 13.98
C LEU A 606 4.58 6.11 13.71
N ASP A 607 3.73 6.96 13.12
CA ASP A 607 4.02 8.39 12.92
C ASP A 607 4.13 9.15 14.25
N LYS A 608 3.55 8.61 15.33
CA LYS A 608 3.63 9.19 16.69
C LYS A 608 4.88 8.78 17.45
N CYS A 609 5.67 7.82 16.97
CA CYS A 609 6.93 7.43 17.62
C CYS A 609 7.99 8.55 17.58
N TRP A 610 7.78 9.58 16.74
CA TRP A 610 8.64 10.75 16.57
C TRP A 610 8.18 12.00 17.33
N ALA A 611 7.02 11.95 18.00
CA ALA A 611 6.34 13.11 18.56
C ALA A 611 6.68 13.37 20.03
#